data_AF-A0A0G1AHI6-F1
#
_entry.id   AF-A0A0G1AHI6-F1
#
_cell.length_a   1.000
_cell.length_b   1.000
_cell.length_c   1.000
_cell.angle_alpha   90.00
_cell.angle_beta   90.00
_cell.angle_gamma   90.00
#
_symmetry.space_group_name_H-M   'P 1'
#
loop_
_entity.id
_entity.type
_entity.pdbx_description
1 polymer ?
#
loop_
_entity_poly.entity_id
_entity_poly.type
_entity_poly.pdbx_seq_one_letter_code
_entity_poly.pdbx_strand_id
1 'polypeptide(L)'
;MQKHDAPTTTLLDSFFKYLLAAVLIFVPLYPKFPLFSVPFTYVSIRAEDFLIALVWLVFIVRLIVQKKIHFPKITFQFGVFFFVSFISSLSAILITKNVEPLLVLFHYFRRLEYMSVFFLIYWACNDSGSR
;
A
#
# COMPACT_ATOMS: atom_id res chain seq x y z
N MET A 1 -6.26 -34.02 -2.86
CA MET A 1 -5.37 -33.69 -3.98
C MET A 1 -4.27 -32.80 -3.45
N GLN A 2 -3.10 -33.37 -3.19
CA GLN A 2 -1.96 -32.65 -2.63
C GLN A 2 -1.40 -31.75 -3.75
N LYS A 3 -1.64 -30.44 -3.63
CA LYS A 3 -1.16 -29.47 -4.61
C LYS A 3 0.36 -29.41 -4.45
N HIS A 4 1.09 -29.98 -5.40
CA HIS A 4 2.54 -29.78 -5.48
C HIS A 4 2.78 -28.30 -5.78
N ASP A 5 2.97 -27.51 -4.73
CA ASP A 5 3.36 -26.12 -4.84
C ASP A 5 4.79 -26.09 -5.43
N ALA A 6 4.98 -25.34 -6.52
CA ALA A 6 6.28 -25.17 -7.11
C ALA A 6 7.23 -24.52 -6.08
N PRO A 7 8.54 -24.85 -6.07
CA PRO A 7 9.50 -24.25 -5.12
C PRO A 7 9.56 -22.71 -5.21
N THR A 8 9.13 -22.14 -6.33
CA THR A 8 9.02 -20.70 -6.52
C THR A 8 7.91 -20.07 -5.68
N THR A 9 6.77 -20.75 -5.46
CA THR A 9 5.66 -20.18 -4.68
C THR A 9 5.95 -20.17 -3.19
N THR A 10 6.67 -21.18 -2.68
CA THR A 10 7.07 -21.24 -1.27
C THR A 10 8.08 -20.16 -0.91
N LEU A 11 9.08 -19.89 -1.77
CA LEU A 11 10.03 -18.79 -1.57
C LEU A 11 9.34 -17.42 -1.59
N LEU A 12 8.41 -17.21 -2.52
CA LEU A 12 7.67 -15.96 -2.65
C LEU A 12 6.79 -15.69 -1.42
N ASP A 13 6.16 -16.74 -0.88
CA ASP A 13 5.37 -16.66 0.36
C ASP A 13 6.23 -16.31 1.58
N SER A 14 7.38 -16.95 1.74
CA SER A 14 8.33 -16.63 2.82
C SER A 14 8.84 -15.20 2.71
N PHE A 15 9.23 -14.77 1.49
CA PHE A 15 9.72 -13.42 1.25
C PHE A 15 8.64 -12.37 1.56
N PHE A 16 7.40 -12.58 1.10
CA PHE A 16 6.27 -11.71 1.43
C PHE A 16 6.01 -11.62 2.94
N LYS A 17 6.10 -12.75 3.67
CA LYS A 17 5.92 -12.77 5.12
C LYS A 17 6.95 -11.92 5.87
N TYR A 18 8.24 -12.08 5.56
CA TYR A 18 9.30 -11.27 6.18
C TYR A 18 9.16 -9.79 5.85
N LEU A 19 8.76 -9.50 4.61
CA LEU A 19 8.59 -8.13 4.16
C LEU A 19 7.40 -7.43 4.83
N LEU A 20 6.29 -8.15 5.04
CA LEU A 20 5.14 -7.65 5.79
C LEU A 20 5.49 -7.44 7.28
N ALA A 21 6.28 -8.33 7.87
CA ALA A 21 6.80 -8.13 9.22
C ALA A 21 7.69 -6.88 9.31
N ALA A 22 8.53 -6.63 8.29
CA ALA A 22 9.32 -5.40 8.21
C ALA A 22 8.42 -4.15 8.17
N VAL A 23 7.34 -4.14 7.39
CA VAL A 23 6.36 -3.03 7.36
C VAL A 23 5.73 -2.80 8.73
N LEU A 24 5.28 -3.86 9.42
CA LEU A 24 4.64 -3.75 10.74
C LEU A 24 5.57 -3.20 11.82
N ILE A 25 6.88 -3.40 11.70
CA ILE A 25 7.87 -2.86 12.64
C ILE A 25 8.27 -1.45 12.20
N PHE A 26 8.64 -1.25 10.94
CA PHE A 26 9.17 0.02 10.44
C PHE A 26 8.12 1.13 10.43
N VAL A 27 6.88 0.87 10.03
CA VAL A 27 5.87 1.95 9.94
C VAL A 27 5.58 2.62 11.30
N PRO A 28 5.41 1.87 12.42
CA PRO A 28 5.22 2.49 13.73
C PRO A 28 6.52 2.87 14.47
N LEU A 29 7.60 2.07 14.38
CA LEU A 29 8.84 2.37 15.13
C LEU A 29 9.76 3.37 14.43
N TYR A 30 9.73 3.46 13.10
CA TYR A 30 10.70 4.27 12.39
C TYR A 30 10.25 5.73 12.34
N PRO A 31 11.06 6.68 12.84
CA PRO A 31 10.75 8.10 12.69
C PRO A 31 10.64 8.43 11.20
N LYS A 32 9.69 9.30 10.82
CA LYS A 32 9.37 9.65 9.42
C LYS A 32 10.57 10.29 8.71
N PHE A 33 11.51 9.45 8.27
CA PHE A 33 12.80 9.89 7.76
C PHE A 33 12.63 10.39 6.33
N PRO A 34 12.90 11.69 6.06
CA PRO A 34 12.86 12.22 4.71
C PRO A 34 14.11 11.76 3.95
N LEU A 35 13.93 10.98 2.88
CA LEU A 35 15.05 10.60 1.99
C LEU A 35 15.30 11.68 0.95
N PHE A 36 14.23 12.19 0.36
CA PHE A 36 14.30 13.24 -0.66
C PHE A 36 13.31 14.34 -0.34
N SER A 37 13.78 15.57 -0.18
CA SER A 37 12.91 16.75 -0.13
C SER A 37 12.55 17.18 -1.54
N VAL A 38 11.26 17.34 -1.84
CA VAL A 38 10.85 17.89 -3.12
C VAL A 38 11.02 19.42 -3.05
N PRO A 39 11.88 20.03 -3.89
CA PRO A 39 12.14 21.47 -3.83
C PRO A 39 10.84 22.25 -4.04
N PHE A 40 10.72 23.40 -3.38
CA PHE A 40 9.53 24.27 -3.38
C PHE A 40 8.28 23.69 -2.70
N THR A 41 8.39 22.55 -1.98
CA THR A 41 7.28 22.01 -1.18
C THR A 41 7.77 21.54 0.18
N TYR A 42 6.87 21.52 1.17
CA TYR A 42 7.15 20.98 2.52
C TYR A 42 7.03 19.44 2.59
N VAL A 43 6.85 18.76 1.45
CA VAL A 43 6.71 17.30 1.41
C VAL A 43 8.03 16.65 1.03
N SER A 44 8.39 15.66 1.85
CA SER A 44 9.52 14.79 1.59
C SER A 44 9.02 13.40 1.22
N ILE A 45 9.69 12.76 0.26
CA ILE A 45 9.55 11.35 -0.04
C ILE A 45 10.27 10.57 1.05
N ARG A 46 9.60 9.60 1.64
CA ARG A 46 10.06 8.94 2.87
C ARG A 46 10.52 7.53 2.57
N ALA A 47 11.38 7.01 3.45
CA ALA A 47 11.87 5.63 3.32
C ALA A 47 10.75 4.59 3.40
N GLU A 48 9.73 4.84 4.22
CA GLU A 48 8.56 3.96 4.37
C GLU A 48 7.78 3.79 3.06
N ASP A 49 7.71 4.84 2.24
CA ASP A 49 6.95 4.83 0.98
C ASP A 49 7.56 3.79 0.01
N PHE A 50 8.89 3.70 -0.04
CA PHE A 50 9.61 2.70 -0.84
C PHE A 50 9.42 1.27 -0.33
N LEU A 51 9.40 1.09 1.00
CA LEU A 51 9.18 -0.22 1.60
C LEU A 51 7.78 -0.74 1.26
N ILE A 52 6.75 0.11 1.42
CA ILE A 52 5.36 -0.26 1.12
C ILE A 52 5.20 -0.53 -0.39
N ALA A 53 5.81 0.28 -1.25
CA ALA A 53 5.82 0.03 -2.70
C ALA A 53 6.47 -1.31 -3.07
N LEU A 54 7.60 -1.67 -2.44
CA LEU A 54 8.25 -2.96 -2.65
C LEU A 54 7.34 -4.13 -2.22
N VAL A 55 6.63 -3.99 -1.10
CA VAL A 55 5.69 -5.02 -0.62
C VAL A 55 4.54 -5.21 -1.60
N TRP A 56 4.01 -4.11 -2.12
CA TRP A 56 2.98 -4.14 -3.14
C TRP A 56 3.44 -4.80 -4.42
N LEU A 57 4.66 -4.52 -4.88
CA LEU A 57 5.23 -5.16 -6.07
C LEU A 57 5.28 -6.68 -5.89
N VAL A 58 5.84 -7.15 -4.76
CA VAL A 58 5.91 -8.58 -4.44
C VAL A 58 4.52 -9.20 -4.35
N PHE A 59 3.58 -8.50 -3.71
CA PHE A 59 2.20 -8.95 -3.57
C PHE A 59 1.47 -9.07 -4.91
N ILE A 60 1.65 -8.10 -5.82
CA ILE A 60 1.05 -8.14 -7.16
C ILE A 60 1.61 -9.32 -7.96
N VAL A 61 2.93 -9.52 -7.94
CA VAL A 61 3.56 -10.68 -8.58
C VAL A 61 3.00 -11.99 -8.02
N ARG A 62 2.87 -12.08 -6.70
CA ARG A 62 2.26 -13.23 -6.01
C ARG A 62 0.83 -13.48 -6.49
N LEU A 63 0.02 -12.43 -6.58
CA LEU A 63 -1.39 -12.49 -6.96
C LEU A 63 -1.56 -12.94 -8.42
N ILE A 64 -0.69 -12.48 -9.33
CA ILE A 64 -0.65 -12.92 -10.74
C ILE A 64 -0.26 -14.40 -10.83
N VAL A 65 0.76 -14.83 -10.09
CA VAL A 65 1.25 -16.22 -10.12
C VAL A 65 0.22 -17.19 -9.52
N GLN A 66 -0.40 -16.82 -8.40
CA GLN A 66 -1.34 -17.69 -7.69
C GLN A 66 -2.76 -17.64 -8.27
N LYS A 67 -3.10 -16.62 -9.06
CA LYS A 67 -4.43 -16.36 -9.66
C LYS A 67 -5.60 -16.41 -8.67
N LYS A 68 -5.34 -16.20 -7.39
CA LYS A 68 -6.36 -16.11 -6.35
C LYS A 68 -6.66 -14.64 -6.13
N ILE A 69 -7.89 -14.22 -6.37
CA ILE A 69 -8.34 -12.86 -6.08
C ILE A 69 -9.56 -12.96 -5.17
N HIS A 70 -9.41 -12.47 -3.94
CA HIS A 70 -10.48 -12.36 -2.97
C HIS A 70 -10.45 -10.96 -2.40
N PHE A 71 -11.58 -10.27 -2.51
CA PHE A 71 -11.75 -8.93 -1.99
C PHE A 71 -12.59 -8.98 -0.71
N PRO A 72 -12.17 -8.30 0.37
CA PRO A 72 -12.97 -8.24 1.57
C PRO A 72 -14.25 -7.41 1.33
N LYS A 73 -15.31 -7.66 2.11
CA LYS A 73 -16.57 -6.89 2.04
C LYS A 73 -16.37 -5.38 2.28
N ILE A 74 -15.32 -5.01 3.01
CA ILE A 74 -14.94 -3.62 3.30
C ILE A 74 -14.36 -2.86 2.08
N THR A 75 -14.06 -3.56 0.98
CA THR A 75 -13.48 -2.94 -0.24
C THR A 75 -14.36 -1.80 -0.77
N PHE A 76 -15.68 -1.92 -0.65
CA PHE A 76 -16.59 -0.84 -1.04
C PHE A 76 -16.39 0.44 -0.22
N GLN A 77 -16.21 0.31 1.10
CA GLN A 77 -15.99 1.45 2.00
C GLN A 77 -14.66 2.15 1.69
N PHE A 78 -13.60 1.38 1.39
CA PHE A 78 -12.34 1.94 0.89
C PHE A 78 -12.53 2.65 -0.46
N GLY A 79 -13.32 2.08 -1.36
CA GLY A 79 -13.65 2.72 -2.64
C GLY A 79 -14.33 4.07 -2.46
N VAL A 80 -15.33 4.15 -1.58
CA VAL A 80 -16.00 5.42 -1.24
C VAL A 80 -15.01 6.40 -0.61
N PHE A 81 -14.17 5.95 0.34
CA PHE A 81 -13.15 6.79 0.96
C PHE A 81 -12.16 7.37 -0.06
N PHE A 82 -11.69 6.57 -1.02
CA PHE A 82 -10.80 7.02 -2.08
C PHE A 82 -11.49 7.98 -3.05
N PHE A 83 -12.75 7.75 -3.36
CA PHE A 83 -13.54 8.63 -4.22
C PHE A 83 -13.77 9.99 -3.57
N VAL A 84 -14.21 10.03 -2.31
CA VAL A 84 -14.40 11.28 -1.56
C VAL A 84 -13.07 12.01 -1.38
N SER A 85 -11.98 11.29 -1.08
CA SER A 85 -10.64 11.87 -0.98
C SER A 85 -10.16 12.47 -2.31
N PHE A 86 -10.49 11.83 -3.43
CA PHE A 86 -10.16 12.33 -4.77
C PHE A 86 -10.95 13.60 -5.10
N ILE A 87 -12.26 13.61 -4.87
CA ILE A 87 -13.11 14.80 -5.07
C ILE A 87 -12.64 15.96 -4.19
N SER A 88 -12.33 15.70 -2.92
CA SER A 88 -11.80 16.70 -1.99
C SER A 88 -10.47 17.28 -2.49
N SER A 89 -9.58 16.44 -3.02
CA SER A 89 -8.30 16.86 -3.60
C SER A 89 -8.51 17.72 -4.86
N LEU A 90 -9.44 17.32 -5.74
CA LEU A 90 -9.78 18.05 -6.95
C LEU A 90 -10.40 19.42 -6.64
N SER A 91 -11.28 19.48 -5.64
CA SER A 91 -11.88 20.72 -5.14
C SER A 91 -10.81 21.70 -4.64
N ALA A 92 -9.83 21.22 -3.87
CA ALA A 92 -8.73 22.04 -3.37
C ALA A 92 -7.89 22.66 -4.50
N ILE A 93 -7.66 21.92 -5.59
CA ILE A 93 -6.88 22.37 -6.75
C ILE A 93 -7.68 23.34 -7.63
N LEU A 94 -8.92 22.97 -8.00
CA LEU A 94 -9.69 23.69 -9.02
C LEU A 94 -10.48 24.88 -8.46
N ILE A 95 -11.07 24.73 -7.28
CA ILE A 95 -11.99 25.72 -6.69
C ILE A 95 -11.22 26.63 -5.74
N THR A 96 -10.62 26.04 -4.70
CA THR A 96 -9.99 26.82 -3.63
C THR A 96 -8.67 27.45 -4.07
N LYS A 97 -7.93 26.79 -4.99
CA LYS A 97 -6.64 27.25 -5.56
C LYS A 97 -5.64 27.73 -4.51
N ASN A 98 -5.69 27.15 -3.31
CA ASN A 98 -4.95 27.64 -2.15
C ASN A 98 -3.65 26.85 -1.91
N VAL A 99 -3.40 25.82 -2.72
CA VAL A 99 -2.31 24.87 -2.51
C VAL A 99 -1.72 24.47 -3.85
N GLU A 100 -0.39 24.30 -3.88
CA GLU A 100 0.34 23.72 -5.01
C GLU A 100 -0.27 22.37 -5.44
N PRO A 101 -0.63 22.17 -6.73
CA PRO A 101 -1.29 20.94 -7.18
C PRO A 101 -0.47 19.67 -6.90
N LEU A 102 0.86 19.76 -7.05
CA LEU A 102 1.79 18.66 -6.79
C LEU A 102 1.70 18.18 -5.33
N LEU A 103 1.58 19.13 -4.39
CA LEU A 103 1.48 18.86 -2.96
C LEU A 103 0.20 18.08 -2.64
N VAL A 104 -0.93 18.50 -3.22
CA VAL A 104 -2.23 17.83 -3.06
C VAL A 104 -2.17 16.39 -3.59
N LEU A 105 -1.53 16.18 -4.74
CA LEU A 105 -1.34 14.84 -5.31
C LEU A 105 -0.52 13.95 -4.40
N PHE A 106 0.60 14.43 -3.84
CA PHE A 106 1.39 13.65 -2.89
C PHE A 106 0.60 13.26 -1.63
N HIS A 107 -0.23 14.16 -1.11
CA HIS A 107 -1.11 13.84 0.02
C HIS A 107 -2.19 12.82 -0.32
N TYR A 108 -2.72 12.86 -1.55
CA TYR A 108 -3.64 11.84 -2.04
C TYR A 108 -2.96 10.47 -2.15
N PHE A 109 -1.78 10.39 -2.77
CA PHE A 109 -1.02 9.14 -2.87
C PHE A 109 -0.69 8.55 -1.51
N ARG A 110 -0.36 9.38 -0.51
CA ARG A 110 -0.12 8.90 0.86
C ARG A 110 -1.34 8.21 1.47
N ARG A 111 -2.53 8.78 1.25
CA ARG A 111 -3.79 8.18 1.74
C ARG A 111 -4.06 6.84 1.07
N LEU A 112 -3.78 6.72 -0.23
CA LEU A 112 -3.87 5.45 -0.94
C LEU A 112 -2.90 4.43 -0.34
N GLU A 113 -1.63 4.80 -0.21
CA GLU A 113 -0.57 3.91 0.28
C GLU A 113 -0.88 3.37 1.68
N TYR A 114 -1.24 4.23 2.64
CA TYR A 114 -1.53 3.77 4.00
C TYR A 114 -2.76 2.90 4.10
N MET A 115 -3.83 3.27 3.42
CA MET A 115 -5.05 2.46 3.41
C MET A 115 -4.84 1.13 2.68
N SER A 116 -3.94 1.11 1.70
CA SER A 116 -3.61 -0.10 0.95
C SER A 116 -2.96 -1.18 1.82
N VAL A 117 -2.19 -0.81 2.86
CA VAL A 117 -1.56 -1.75 3.80
C VAL A 117 -2.59 -2.66 4.48
N PHE A 118 -3.81 -2.18 4.70
CA PHE A 118 -4.90 -3.01 5.22
C PHE A 118 -5.15 -4.26 4.35
N PHE A 119 -5.17 -4.11 3.02
CA PHE A 119 -5.41 -5.24 2.11
C PHE A 119 -4.27 -6.26 2.15
N LEU A 120 -3.02 -5.80 2.29
CA LEU A 120 -1.86 -6.68 2.46
C LEU A 120 -1.99 -7.54 3.72
N ILE A 121 -2.39 -6.94 4.84
CA ILE A 121 -2.60 -7.63 6.12
C ILE A 121 -3.79 -8.58 6.03
N TYR A 122 -4.93 -8.13 5.49
CA TYR A 122 -6.11 -8.98 5.31
C TYR A 122 -5.78 -10.25 4.53
N TRP A 123 -5.03 -10.11 3.44
CA TRP A 123 -4.58 -11.25 2.65
C TRP A 123 -3.63 -12.17 3.40
N ALA A 124 -2.68 -11.63 4.15
CA ALA A 124 -1.77 -12.42 4.97
C ALA A 124 -2.50 -13.23 6.07
N CYS A 125 -3.51 -12.63 6.69
CA CYS A 125 -4.35 -13.30 7.68
C CYS A 125 -5.22 -14.41 7.05
N ASN A 126 -5.86 -14.13 5.92
CA ASN A 126 -6.71 -15.10 5.25
C ASN A 126 -5.91 -16.33 4.79
N ASP A 127 -4.68 -16.12 4.31
CA ASP A 127 -3.80 -17.19 3.87
C ASP A 127 -3.26 -18.05 5.04
N SER A 128 -3.13 -17.44 6.23
CA SER A 128 -2.77 -18.16 7.47
C SER A 128 -3.92 -19.00 8.02
N GLY A 129 -5.17 -18.62 7.78
CA GLY A 129 -6.36 -19.38 8.19
C GLY A 129 -6.76 -20.51 7.24
N SER A 130 -6.14 -20.58 6.04
CA SER A 130 -6.40 -21.61 5.03
C SER A 130 -5.34 -22.72 4.99
N ARG A 131 -4.31 -22.65 5.83
CA ARG A 131 -3.27 -23.68 6.01
C ARG A 131 -3.53 -24.46 7.28
#